data_AF-A0A2J0Q729-F1
#
_entry.id   AF-A0A2J0Q729-F1
#
_cell.length_a   1.000
_cell.length_b   1.000
_cell.length_c   1.000
_cell.angle_alpha   90.00
_cell.angle_beta   90.00
_cell.angle_gamma   90.00
#
_symmetry.space_group_name_H-M   'P 1'
#
loop_
_entity.id
_entity.type
_entity.pdbx_description
1 polymer ?
#
loop_
_entity_poly.entity_id
_entity_poly.type
_entity_poly.pdbx_seq_one_letter_code
_entity_poly.pdbx_strand_id
1 'polypeptide(L)'
;MGIFTYEKSVITEDEFRDFVNQLWIDYRFSQEKRKELEEWFLTDLRESDKKEKGISLEEVKERMEWAKKYENKKSHGFNDQELGIIENLLLEKLKQR
;
A
#
# COMPACT_ATOMS: atom_id res chain seq x y z
N MET A 1 -23.39 21.34 -16.16
CA MET A 1 -23.28 20.72 -14.83
C MET A 1 -22.02 19.89 -14.83
N GLY A 2 -20.95 20.41 -14.23
CA GLY A 2 -19.66 19.70 -14.18
C GLY A 2 -19.83 18.45 -13.34
N ILE A 3 -19.49 17.31 -13.92
CA ILE A 3 -19.44 16.03 -13.21
C ILE A 3 -18.21 16.14 -12.30
N PHE A 4 -18.42 16.62 -11.08
CA PHE A 4 -17.41 16.51 -10.02
C PHE A 4 -17.31 15.02 -9.70
N THR A 5 -16.47 14.30 -10.45
CA THR A 5 -15.90 13.06 -9.93
C THR A 5 -15.15 13.47 -8.68
N TYR A 6 -15.73 13.17 -7.51
CA TYR A 6 -14.95 13.00 -6.30
C TYR A 6 -13.91 11.93 -6.65
N GLU A 7 -12.76 12.33 -7.17
CA GLU A 7 -11.60 11.45 -7.26
C GLU A 7 -11.33 11.04 -5.82
N LYS A 8 -11.77 9.84 -5.45
CA LYS A 8 -11.24 9.21 -4.26
C LYS A 8 -9.74 9.20 -4.47
N SER A 9 -8.99 9.85 -3.59
CA SER A 9 -7.54 9.72 -3.58
C SER A 9 -7.24 8.23 -3.42
N VAL A 10 -6.84 7.60 -4.53
CA VAL A 10 -6.46 6.20 -4.62
C VAL A 10 -5.02 6.13 -5.11
N ILE A 11 -4.27 5.19 -4.55
CA ILE A 11 -2.92 4.87 -5.02
C ILE A 11 -3.06 3.88 -6.16
N THR A 12 -2.71 4.30 -7.37
CA THR A 12 -2.74 3.40 -8.54
C THR A 12 -1.65 2.33 -8.46
N GLU A 13 -1.77 1.24 -9.23
CA GLU A 13 -0.73 0.19 -9.29
C GLU A 13 0.67 0.78 -9.60
N ASP A 14 0.75 1.74 -10.51
CA ASP A 14 2.01 2.37 -10.92
C ASP A 14 2.66 3.14 -9.75
N GLU A 15 1.86 3.93 -9.03
CA GLU A 15 2.31 4.64 -7.84
C GLU A 15 2.68 3.73 -6.68
N PHE A 16 1.99 2.59 -6.55
CA PHE A 16 2.33 1.60 -5.55
C PHE A 16 3.67 0.92 -5.87
N ARG A 17 3.94 0.62 -7.15
CA ARG A 17 5.24 0.09 -7.60
C ARG A 17 6.36 1.09 -7.36
N ASP A 18 6.11 2.37 -7.64
CA ASP A 18 7.07 3.44 -7.36
C ASP A 18 7.35 3.55 -5.86
N PHE A 19 6.30 3.49 -5.03
CA PHE A 19 6.42 3.43 -3.57
C PHE A 19 7.27 2.24 -3.09
N VAL A 20 7.03 1.04 -3.63
CA VAL A 20 7.81 -0.16 -3.28
C VAL A 20 9.28 -0.01 -3.70
N ASN A 21 9.55 0.62 -4.86
CA ASN A 21 10.90 0.98 -5.27
C ASN A 21 11.54 2.00 -4.30
N GLN A 22 10.78 2.99 -3.82
CA GLN A 22 11.26 3.97 -2.86
C GLN A 22 11.63 3.30 -1.52
N LEU A 23 10.83 2.35 -1.03
CA LEU A 23 11.17 1.56 0.17
C LEU A 23 12.49 0.79 0.01
N TRP A 24 12.77 0.30 -1.20
CA TRP A 24 14.03 -0.36 -1.52
C TRP A 24 15.21 0.63 -1.49
N ILE A 25 15.07 1.80 -2.11
CA ILE A 25 16.16 2.78 -2.26
C ILE A 25 16.43 3.52 -0.94
N ASP A 26 15.40 4.11 -0.34
CA ASP A 26 15.53 5.00 0.83
C ASP A 26 15.63 4.24 2.15
N TYR A 27 14.89 3.13 2.27
CA TYR A 27 14.75 2.40 3.53
C TYR A 27 15.45 1.04 3.54
N ARG A 28 16.12 0.66 2.44
CA ARG A 28 16.86 -0.61 2.29
C ARG A 28 16.06 -1.85 2.66
N PHE A 29 14.76 -1.86 2.35
CA PHE A 29 13.92 -3.06 2.52
C PHE A 29 14.50 -4.22 1.72
N SER A 30 14.45 -5.44 2.24
CA SER A 30 14.90 -6.63 1.49
C SER A 30 14.00 -6.91 0.28
N GLN A 31 14.55 -7.59 -0.73
CA GLN A 31 13.80 -7.97 -1.94
C GLN A 31 12.60 -8.87 -1.60
N GLU A 32 12.74 -9.75 -0.60
CA GLU A 32 11.65 -10.58 -0.08
C GLU A 32 10.50 -9.73 0.48
N LYS A 33 10.80 -8.74 1.31
CA LYS A 33 9.79 -7.81 1.87
C LYS A 33 9.07 -7.04 0.78
N ARG A 34 9.80 -6.60 -0.24
CA ARG A 34 9.22 -5.96 -1.41
C ARG A 34 8.22 -6.89 -2.10
N LYS A 35 8.61 -8.13 -2.35
CA LYS A 35 7.76 -9.10 -3.03
C LYS A 35 6.50 -9.39 -2.21
N GLU A 36 6.63 -9.51 -0.90
CA GLU A 36 5.51 -9.69 0.03
C GLU A 36 4.54 -8.50 0.00
N LEU A 37 5.05 -7.26 0.02
CA LEU A 37 4.26 -6.04 -0.14
C LEU A 37 3.53 -6.01 -1.50
N GLU A 38 4.22 -6.35 -2.58
CA GLU A 38 3.62 -6.47 -3.90
C GLU A 38 2.54 -7.56 -3.93
N GLU A 39 2.77 -8.72 -3.34
CA GLU A 39 1.75 -9.79 -3.28
C GLU A 39 0.54 -9.38 -2.44
N TRP A 40 0.72 -8.67 -1.33
CA TRP A 40 -0.37 -8.20 -0.48
C TRP A 40 -1.29 -7.18 -1.16
N PHE A 41 -0.72 -6.26 -1.93
CA PHE A 41 -1.47 -5.13 -2.50
C PHE A 41 -1.79 -5.31 -3.99
N LEU A 42 -0.90 -5.93 -4.79
CA LEU A 42 -1.13 -6.13 -6.23
C LEU A 42 -2.02 -7.32 -6.54
N THR A 43 -2.01 -8.38 -5.74
CA THR A 43 -2.92 -9.54 -5.96
C THR A 43 -4.38 -9.08 -5.89
N ASP A 44 -4.68 -8.27 -4.88
CA ASP A 44 -6.03 -7.75 -4.61
C ASP A 44 -6.44 -6.66 -5.61
N LEU A 45 -5.49 -5.82 -6.07
CA LEU A 45 -5.71 -4.88 -7.18
C LEU A 45 -6.02 -5.58 -8.51
N ARG A 46 -5.45 -6.77 -8.72
CA ARG A 46 -5.69 -7.58 -9.92
C ARG A 46 -7.00 -8.37 -9.82
N GLU A 47 -7.40 -8.80 -8.63
CA GLU A 47 -8.68 -9.48 -8.38
C GLU A 47 -9.87 -8.50 -8.27
N SER A 48 -9.63 -7.26 -7.86
CA SER A 48 -10.67 -6.23 -7.87
C SER A 48 -11.03 -5.83 -9.30
N ASP A 49 -12.10 -6.43 -9.83
CA ASP A 49 -12.84 -6.01 -11.05
C ASP A 49 -13.46 -4.59 -10.90
N LYS A 50 -13.09 -3.84 -9.86
CA LYS A 50 -13.53 -2.47 -9.64
C LYS A 50 -12.86 -1.58 -10.68
N LYS A 51 -13.69 -0.90 -11.47
CA LYS A 51 -13.34 0.11 -12.48
C LYS A 51 -12.35 1.20 -12.02
N GLU A 52 -12.11 1.34 -10.72
CA GLU A 52 -11.08 2.19 -10.14
C GLU A 52 -9.89 1.32 -9.71
N LYS A 53 -8.89 1.20 -10.60
CA LYS A 53 -7.64 0.45 -10.36
C LYS A 53 -6.73 1.18 -9.37
N GLY A 54 -7.12 1.25 -8.10
CA GLY A 54 -6.31 1.89 -7.08
C GLY A 54 -6.69 1.52 -5.66
N ILE A 55 -5.73 1.64 -4.75
CA ILE A 55 -5.88 1.36 -3.33
C ILE A 55 -6.37 2.62 -2.63
N SER A 56 -7.55 2.54 -2.02
CA SER A 56 -8.13 3.66 -1.25
C SER A 56 -7.48 3.79 0.14
N LEU A 57 -7.62 4.96 0.77
CA LEU A 57 -7.17 5.18 2.16
C LEU A 57 -7.75 4.17 3.16
N GLU A 58 -9.01 3.80 3.00
CA GLU A 58 -9.67 2.78 3.84
C GLU A 58 -9.00 1.40 3.65
N GLU A 59 -8.69 1.02 2.42
CA GLU A 59 -7.98 -0.23 2.13
C GLU A 59 -6.54 -0.23 2.65
N VAL A 60 -5.83 0.90 2.56
CA VAL A 60 -4.50 1.03 3.17
C VAL A 60 -4.59 0.76 4.67
N LYS A 61 -5.55 1.39 5.36
CA LYS A 61 -5.72 1.20 6.81
C LYS A 61 -6.09 -0.23 7.15
N GLU A 62 -7.03 -0.83 6.43
CA GLU A 62 -7.46 -2.22 6.67
C GLU A 62 -6.29 -3.20 6.46
N ARG A 63 -5.52 -3.04 5.37
CA ARG A 63 -4.35 -3.88 5.09
C ARG A 63 -3.23 -3.66 6.09
N MET A 64 -2.97 -2.42 6.53
CA MET A 64 -1.97 -2.14 7.56
C MET A 64 -2.39 -2.68 8.92
N GLU A 65 -3.67 -2.59 9.28
CA GLU A 65 -4.18 -3.19 10.51
C GLU A 65 -4.09 -4.72 10.46
N TRP A 66 -4.41 -5.33 9.31
CA TRP A 66 -4.20 -6.76 9.08
C TRP A 66 -2.72 -7.15 9.17
N ALA A 67 -1.81 -6.40 8.54
CA ALA A 67 -0.37 -6.64 8.58
C ALA A 67 0.22 -6.46 9.99
N LYS A 68 -0.38 -5.57 10.80
CA LYS A 68 0.00 -5.36 12.20
C LYS A 68 -0.40 -6.52 13.13
N LYS A 69 -1.27 -7.43 12.70
CA LYS A 69 -1.62 -8.62 13.49
C LYS A 69 -0.39 -9.51 13.67
N TYR A 70 -0.18 -10.00 14.89
CA TYR A 70 1.05 -10.70 15.31
C TYR A 70 1.40 -11.92 14.45
N GLU A 71 0.39 -12.69 14.03
CA GLU A 71 0.56 -13.85 13.14
C GLU A 71 1.14 -13.45 11.77
N ASN A 72 0.70 -12.31 11.24
CA ASN A 72 1.16 -11.80 9.95
C ASN A 72 2.54 -11.14 10.06
N LYS A 73 2.81 -10.37 11.12
CA LYS A 73 4.15 -9.84 11.39
C LYS A 73 5.22 -10.93 11.39
N LYS A 74 4.91 -12.05 12.06
CA LYS A 74 5.83 -13.18 12.18
C LYS A 74 5.99 -13.94 10.85
N SER A 75 4.93 -14.05 10.06
CA SER A 75 4.95 -14.76 8.78
C SER A 75 5.70 -13.99 7.69
N HIS A 76 5.60 -12.65 7.70
CA HIS A 76 6.06 -11.80 6.60
C HIS A 76 7.33 -10.99 6.93
N GLY A 77 7.84 -11.11 8.16
CA GLY A 77 9.15 -10.56 8.55
C GLY A 77 9.22 -9.03 8.66
N PHE A 78 8.07 -8.36 8.79
CA PHE A 78 8.00 -6.92 9.01
C PHE A 78 7.96 -6.58 10.50
N ASN A 79 8.77 -5.60 10.91
CA ASN A 79 8.73 -5.04 12.26
C ASN A 79 7.71 -3.89 12.36
N ASP A 80 7.27 -3.56 13.58
CA ASP A 80 6.37 -2.43 13.85
C ASP A 80 6.85 -1.10 13.25
N GLN A 81 8.15 -0.82 13.30
CA GLN A 81 8.73 0.37 12.69
C GLN A 81 8.59 0.38 11.17
N GLU A 82 8.82 -0.77 10.51
CA GLU A 82 8.72 -0.88 9.05
C GLU A 82 7.28 -0.71 8.59
N LEU A 83 6.32 -1.33 9.28
CA LEU A 83 4.90 -1.14 9.02
C LEU A 83 4.46 0.31 9.27
N GLY A 84 5.01 0.97 10.29
CA GLY A 84 4.76 2.39 10.55
C GLY A 84 5.27 3.30 9.43
N ILE A 85 6.46 3.01 8.88
CA ILE A 85 7.02 3.74 7.74
C ILE A 85 6.14 3.55 6.50
N ILE A 86 5.76 2.30 6.20
CA ILE A 86 4.89 1.97 5.06
C ILE A 86 3.57 2.71 5.17
N GLU A 87 2.90 2.61 6.32
CA GLU A 87 1.61 3.25 6.57
C GLU A 87 1.71 4.76 6.41
N ASN A 88 2.71 5.40 7.04
CA ASN A 88 2.86 6.85 6.99
C ASN A 88 3.09 7.34 5.56
N LEU A 89 3.98 6.69 4.80
CA LEU A 89 4.26 7.07 3.41
C LEU A 89 3.05 6.90 2.49
N LEU A 90 2.28 5.82 2.65
CA LEU A 90 1.04 5.60 1.89
C LEU A 90 -0.01 6.67 2.25
N LEU A 91 -0.16 6.99 3.53
CA LEU A 91 -1.07 8.04 4.00
C LEU A 91 -0.65 9.44 3.53
N GLU A 92 0.65 9.74 3.52
CA GLU A 92 1.18 11.00 2.99
C GLU A 92 0.90 11.14 1.50
N LYS A 93 1.14 10.10 0.69
CA LYS A 93 0.80 10.10 -0.76
C LYS A 93 -0.68 10.33 -1.00
N LEU A 94 -1.55 9.73 -0.17
CA LEU A 94 -3.00 9.92 -0.25
C LEU A 94 -3.47 11.31 0.18
N LYS A 95 -2.78 11.93 1.14
CA LYS A 95 -3.11 13.26 1.70
C LYS A 95 -2.63 14.41 0.81
N GLN A 96 -1.61 14.18 -0.01
CA GLN A 96 -1.09 15.18 -0.97
C GLN A 96 -1.96 15.33 -2.24
N ARG A 97 -3.06 14.57 -2.34
CA ARG A 97 -4.06 14.64 -3.41
C ARG A 97 -5.37 15.19 -2.87
#